data_AF-A0A8J8FLE2-F1
#
_entry.id   AF-A0A8J8FLE2-F1
#
_cell.length_a   1.000
_cell.length_b   1.000
_cell.length_c   1.000
_cell.angle_alpha   90.00
_cell.angle_beta   90.00
_cell.angle_gamma   90.00
#
_symmetry.space_group_name_H-M   'P 1'
#
loop_
_entity.id
_entity.type
_entity.pdbx_description
1 polymer ?
#
loop_
_entity_poly.entity_id
_entity_poly.type
_entity_poly.pdbx_seq_one_letter_code
_entity_poly.pdbx_strand_id
1 'polypeptide(L)'
;MKHLMLPICLLFCILSVGQKSVDIVVPKDDGSPFNWQTKNLWQGKINPITSNYIGDFRILKVWTDNGTIDTGDYYLTNYAITPKRTGNVNVYSIQEVGNGKKYDTIQTKNTFKAITPPTVIVKLKSDHYTEDTIISFTLSDSLTSKPISKRYKIGRFFEPEILDNNGNLIGHLKMCSGTEISLNDPFHNDNEIKFEKGYKIKFVITIRDMKTDLLIPTEEFVYSIR
;
A
#
# COMPACT_ATOMS: atom_id res chain seq x y z
N MET A 1 39.20 -5.23 47.34
CA MET A 1 38.11 -5.75 46.48
C MET A 1 37.03 -4.69 46.13
N LYS A 2 37.40 -3.41 45.87
CA LYS A 2 36.42 -2.35 45.53
C LYS A 2 36.60 -1.73 44.14
N HIS A 3 37.62 -2.13 43.38
CA HIS A 3 37.92 -1.56 42.06
C HIS A 3 37.60 -2.50 40.89
N LEU A 4 36.99 -3.66 41.15
CA LEU A 4 36.67 -4.66 40.12
C LEU A 4 35.23 -4.57 39.58
N MET A 5 34.37 -3.69 40.12
CA MET A 5 32.98 -3.57 39.62
C MET A 5 32.82 -2.59 38.45
N LEU A 6 33.69 -1.59 38.32
CA LEU A 6 33.59 -0.58 37.26
C LEU A 6 33.83 -1.13 35.84
N PRO A 7 34.82 -2.02 35.59
CA PRO A 7 35.03 -2.54 34.23
C PRO A 7 33.97 -3.55 33.80
N ILE A 8 33.28 -4.22 34.74
CA ILE A 8 32.22 -5.19 34.44
C ILE A 8 30.95 -4.47 33.95
N CYS A 9 30.57 -3.34 34.57
CA CYS A 9 29.43 -2.55 34.09
C CYS A 9 29.66 -1.96 32.69
N LEU A 10 30.89 -1.57 32.35
CA LEU A 10 31.25 -1.09 31.01
C LEU A 10 31.21 -2.22 29.97
N LEU A 11 31.55 -3.46 30.35
CA LEU A 11 31.48 -4.62 29.45
C LEU A 11 30.03 -4.98 29.06
N PHE A 12 29.05 -4.79 29.95
CA PHE A 12 27.63 -5.01 29.64
C PHE A 12 27.03 -3.93 28.74
N CYS A 13 27.49 -2.69 28.83
CA CYS A 13 27.05 -1.61 27.92
C CYS A 13 27.62 -1.77 26.49
N ILE A 14 28.73 -2.50 26.32
CA ILE A 14 29.34 -2.72 25.00
C ILE A 14 28.78 -3.99 24.33
N LEU A 15 28.10 -4.89 25.06
CA LEU A 15 27.47 -6.09 24.50
C LEU A 15 26.08 -5.86 23.90
N SER A 16 25.54 -4.64 23.93
CA SER A 16 24.31 -4.28 23.19
C SER A 16 24.57 -4.06 21.69
N VAL A 17 25.55 -4.75 21.11
CA VAL A 17 25.85 -4.67 19.68
C VAL A 17 24.74 -5.35 18.89
N GLY A 18 23.83 -4.52 18.35
CA GLY A 18 23.18 -4.79 17.08
C GLY A 18 22.10 -5.86 17.06
N GLN A 19 21.15 -5.83 17.99
CA GLN A 19 19.87 -6.48 17.71
C GLN A 19 19.22 -5.69 16.55
N LYS A 20 19.19 -6.29 15.35
CA LYS A 20 18.50 -5.71 14.20
C LYS A 20 17.09 -5.33 14.62
N SER A 21 16.66 -4.08 14.35
CA SER A 21 15.30 -3.68 14.74
C SER A 21 14.29 -4.52 13.98
N VAL A 22 13.34 -5.10 14.72
CA VAL A 22 12.27 -5.95 14.21
C VAL A 22 10.97 -5.18 14.37
N ASP A 23 10.80 -4.21 13.50
CA ASP A 23 9.72 -3.24 13.56
C ASP A 23 8.55 -3.71 12.70
N ILE A 24 7.35 -3.51 13.23
CA ILE A 24 6.14 -3.59 12.43
C ILE A 24 6.05 -2.30 11.61
N VAL A 25 5.84 -2.45 10.32
CA VAL A 25 5.82 -1.39 9.33
C VAL A 25 4.64 -1.56 8.40
N VAL A 26 4.17 -0.45 7.82
CA VAL A 26 3.26 -0.51 6.66
C VAL A 26 4.13 -0.80 5.44
N PRO A 27 3.82 -1.83 4.63
CA PRO A 27 4.60 -2.16 3.46
C PRO A 27 4.59 -1.00 2.47
N LYS A 28 5.73 -0.79 1.83
CA LYS A 28 5.81 0.12 0.70
C LYS A 28 5.35 -0.57 -0.55
N ASP A 29 4.97 0.27 -1.47
CA ASP A 29 4.45 -0.15 -2.75
C ASP A 29 5.46 0.15 -3.87
N ASP A 30 5.38 -0.59 -4.98
CA ASP A 30 6.31 -0.57 -6.13
C ASP A 30 6.51 0.84 -6.74
N GLY A 31 5.50 1.70 -6.65
CA GLY A 31 5.53 3.07 -7.12
C GLY A 31 5.82 4.14 -6.06
N SER A 32 6.22 3.79 -4.83
CA SER A 32 6.46 4.79 -3.78
C SER A 32 7.72 5.63 -4.09
N PRO A 33 7.63 6.97 -4.16
CA PRO A 33 8.78 7.83 -4.34
C PRO A 33 9.53 8.13 -3.02
N PHE A 34 9.10 7.55 -1.91
CA PHE A 34 9.61 7.91 -0.58
C PHE A 34 10.55 6.85 -0.02
N ASN A 35 11.68 7.30 0.54
CA ASN A 35 12.66 6.42 1.16
C ASN A 35 12.38 6.15 2.65
N TRP A 36 11.50 6.93 3.30
CA TRP A 36 11.11 6.74 4.70
C TRP A 36 9.92 5.79 4.89
N GLN A 37 9.79 5.17 6.06
CA GLN A 37 8.64 4.33 6.41
C GLN A 37 7.51 5.17 6.99
N THR A 38 6.28 4.94 6.55
CA THR A 38 5.14 5.67 7.12
C THR A 38 4.88 5.29 8.57
N LYS A 39 4.51 6.31 9.35
CA LYS A 39 4.05 6.17 10.73
C LYS A 39 2.58 6.55 10.87
N ASN A 40 1.83 6.62 9.76
CA ASN A 40 0.40 6.91 9.77
C ASN A 40 -0.40 5.66 9.40
N LEU A 41 -1.67 5.65 9.77
CA LEU A 41 -2.65 4.64 9.37
C LEU A 41 -3.99 5.32 9.04
N TRP A 42 -4.77 4.75 8.13
CA TRP A 42 -6.14 5.19 7.89
C TRP A 42 -7.08 4.70 8.98
N GLN A 43 -7.73 5.62 9.67
CA GLN A 43 -8.77 5.28 10.64
C GLN A 43 -9.98 4.65 9.94
N GLY A 44 -10.49 3.55 10.52
CA GLY A 44 -11.66 2.83 10.03
C GLY A 44 -11.43 2.09 8.70
N LYS A 45 -10.18 1.97 8.24
CA LYS A 45 -9.80 1.25 7.02
C LYS A 45 -8.74 0.21 7.36
N ILE A 46 -8.67 -0.82 6.53
CA ILE A 46 -7.64 -1.86 6.62
C ILE A 46 -6.31 -1.26 6.17
N ASN A 47 -5.27 -1.40 6.98
CA ASN A 47 -3.91 -1.01 6.67
C ASN A 47 -3.02 -2.26 6.77
N PRO A 48 -2.48 -2.76 5.65
CA PRO A 48 -1.54 -3.88 5.68
C PRO A 48 -0.32 -3.55 6.55
N ILE A 49 0.18 -4.53 7.28
CA ILE A 49 1.38 -4.40 8.11
C ILE A 49 2.26 -5.65 7.98
N THR A 50 3.56 -5.45 8.07
CA THR A 50 4.55 -6.53 8.02
C THR A 50 5.73 -6.23 8.95
N SER A 51 6.65 -7.18 9.09
CA SER A 51 7.93 -6.95 9.74
C SER A 51 8.96 -6.45 8.72
N ASN A 52 9.80 -5.50 9.10
CA ASN A 52 10.94 -5.08 8.28
C ASN A 52 12.15 -6.01 8.38
N TYR A 53 12.05 -7.10 9.14
CA TYR A 53 13.17 -8.00 9.37
C TYR A 53 13.50 -8.84 8.13
N ILE A 54 14.77 -8.77 7.72
CA ILE A 54 15.31 -9.55 6.60
C ILE A 54 16.08 -10.73 7.18
N GLY A 55 15.44 -11.89 7.17
CA GLY A 55 15.95 -13.16 7.69
C GLY A 55 14.79 -14.11 7.99
N ASP A 56 15.11 -15.23 8.63
CA ASP A 56 14.08 -16.16 9.11
C ASP A 56 13.39 -15.58 10.35
N PHE A 57 12.08 -15.37 10.27
CA PHE A 57 11.30 -14.90 11.41
C PHE A 57 9.86 -15.42 11.34
N ARG A 58 9.23 -15.47 12.51
CA ARG A 58 7.83 -15.80 12.68
C ARG A 58 7.17 -14.84 13.66
N ILE A 59 6.06 -14.23 13.26
CA ILE A 59 5.21 -13.49 14.18
C ILE A 59 4.40 -14.50 14.99
N LEU A 60 4.65 -14.59 16.29
CA LEU A 60 3.92 -15.47 17.20
C LEU A 60 2.63 -14.83 17.68
N LYS A 61 2.65 -13.51 17.89
CA LYS A 61 1.49 -12.73 18.33
C LYS A 61 1.63 -11.29 17.89
N VAL A 62 0.52 -10.67 17.48
CA VAL A 62 0.42 -9.24 17.22
C VAL A 62 -0.93 -8.72 17.71
N TRP A 63 -0.95 -7.55 18.35
CA TRP A 63 -2.17 -6.93 18.85
C TRP A 63 -2.02 -5.40 18.91
N THR A 64 -3.15 -4.70 19.09
CA THR A 64 -3.18 -3.24 19.19
C THR A 64 -4.06 -2.77 20.33
N ASP A 65 -3.82 -1.56 20.82
CA ASP A 65 -4.66 -0.85 21.80
C ASP A 65 -5.76 0.01 21.16
N ASN A 66 -5.75 0.17 19.84
CA ASN A 66 -6.70 1.01 19.11
C ASN A 66 -7.09 0.40 17.78
N GLY A 67 -8.07 -0.52 17.80
CA GLY A 67 -8.60 -1.15 16.59
C GLY A 67 -8.61 -2.67 16.68
N THR A 68 -8.52 -3.30 15.52
CA THR A 68 -8.38 -4.76 15.36
C THR A 68 -7.12 -5.09 14.58
N ILE A 69 -6.59 -6.29 14.80
CA ILE A 69 -5.61 -6.92 13.91
C ILE A 69 -6.32 -8.10 13.26
N ASP A 70 -6.32 -8.13 11.94
CA ASP A 70 -6.89 -9.20 11.14
C ASP A 70 -5.76 -10.01 10.50
N THR A 71 -5.95 -11.33 10.42
CA THR A 71 -5.03 -12.26 9.76
C THR A 71 -5.66 -12.76 8.47
N GLY A 72 -4.95 -12.65 7.35
CA GLY A 72 -5.45 -13.00 6.03
C GLY A 72 -4.44 -12.70 4.95
N ASP A 73 -4.74 -13.07 3.70
CA ASP A 73 -3.90 -12.72 2.55
C ASP A 73 -4.14 -11.26 2.17
N TYR A 74 -3.45 -10.35 2.85
CA TYR A 74 -3.51 -8.91 2.62
C TYR A 74 -2.27 -8.50 1.82
N TYR A 75 -2.37 -8.59 0.48
CA TYR A 75 -1.38 -8.12 -0.49
C TYR A 75 0.08 -8.19 0.00
N LEU A 76 0.73 -9.35 -0.21
CA LEU A 76 2.13 -9.62 0.18
C LEU A 76 2.36 -9.66 1.71
N THR A 77 1.31 -9.56 2.54
CA THR A 77 1.41 -9.60 4.00
C THR A 77 0.30 -10.43 4.62
N ASN A 78 0.57 -11.07 5.76
CA ASN A 78 -0.40 -11.93 6.46
C ASN A 78 -1.26 -11.18 7.50
N TYR A 79 -1.00 -9.88 7.70
CA TYR A 79 -1.57 -9.11 8.80
C TYR A 79 -2.01 -7.73 8.33
N ALA A 80 -3.14 -7.27 8.84
CA ALA A 80 -3.58 -5.89 8.68
C ALA A 80 -4.11 -5.33 9.99
N ILE A 81 -4.00 -4.00 10.13
CA ILE A 81 -4.56 -3.26 11.25
C ILE A 81 -5.69 -2.35 10.78
N THR A 82 -6.80 -2.35 11.52
CA THR A 82 -7.93 -1.44 11.30
C THR A 82 -8.12 -0.56 12.53
N PRO A 83 -7.53 0.66 12.56
CA PRO A 83 -7.66 1.55 13.71
C PRO A 83 -9.10 2.01 13.93
N LYS A 84 -9.61 1.92 15.17
CA LYS A 84 -10.98 2.34 15.48
C LYS A 84 -11.12 3.86 15.57
N ARG A 85 -10.13 4.53 16.18
CA ARG A 85 -10.15 5.97 16.49
C ARG A 85 -8.91 6.67 15.94
N THR A 86 -9.03 7.96 15.67
CA THR A 86 -7.89 8.81 15.31
C THR A 86 -6.95 9.00 16.51
N GLY A 87 -5.69 9.34 16.25
CA GLY A 87 -4.66 9.52 17.28
C GLY A 87 -3.64 8.38 17.32
N ASN A 88 -3.01 8.17 18.47
CA ASN A 88 -1.96 7.16 18.58
C ASN A 88 -2.55 5.74 18.48
N VAL A 89 -1.79 4.85 17.83
CA VAL A 89 -2.06 3.43 17.70
C VAL A 89 -0.78 2.70 18.06
N ASN A 90 -0.78 1.99 19.19
CA ASN A 90 0.35 1.14 19.55
C ASN A 90 0.08 -0.27 19.01
N VAL A 91 1.05 -0.79 18.26
CA VAL A 91 1.08 -2.17 17.77
C VAL A 91 2.16 -2.90 18.52
N TYR A 92 1.75 -3.96 19.20
CA TYR A 92 2.62 -4.81 19.98
C TYR A 92 2.79 -6.13 19.25
N SER A 93 4.00 -6.66 19.22
CA SER A 93 4.25 -7.99 18.66
C SER A 93 5.23 -8.78 19.49
N ILE A 94 5.07 -10.10 19.45
CA ILE A 94 6.04 -11.09 19.91
C ILE A 94 6.46 -11.86 18.66
N GLN A 95 7.76 -11.86 18.38
CA GLN A 95 8.34 -12.40 17.17
C GLN A 95 9.47 -13.35 17.53
N GLU A 96 9.52 -14.50 16.87
CA GLU A 96 10.64 -15.42 16.91
C GLU A 96 11.56 -15.10 15.73
N VAL A 97 12.85 -14.93 15.98
CA VAL A 97 13.80 -14.42 15.00
C VAL A 97 15.04 -15.32 14.95
N GLY A 98 15.28 -15.91 13.79
CA GLY A 98 16.40 -16.79 13.52
C GLY A 98 17.66 -16.02 13.15
N ASN A 99 18.75 -16.23 13.89
CA ASN A 99 20.07 -15.67 13.58
C ASN A 99 21.02 -16.69 12.91
N GLY A 100 20.46 -17.75 12.33
CA GLY A 100 21.18 -18.85 11.67
C GLY A 100 21.74 -19.92 12.61
N LYS A 101 21.78 -19.68 13.93
CA LYS A 101 22.21 -20.68 14.93
C LYS A 101 21.16 -20.95 16.00
N LYS A 102 20.33 -19.95 16.32
CA LYS A 102 19.28 -20.01 17.33
C LYS A 102 18.11 -19.12 16.91
N TYR A 103 16.97 -19.34 17.57
CA TYR A 103 15.82 -18.46 17.53
C TYR A 103 15.75 -17.68 18.84
N ASP A 104 15.65 -16.36 18.72
CA ASP A 104 15.43 -15.45 19.83
C ASP A 104 13.98 -14.95 19.81
N THR A 105 13.35 -14.81 20.98
CA THR A 105 12.03 -14.18 21.08
C THR A 105 12.19 -12.69 21.39
N ILE A 106 11.60 -11.85 20.56
CA ILE A 106 11.67 -10.39 20.65
C ILE A 106 10.26 -9.84 20.83
N GLN A 107 10.10 -8.94 21.79
CA GLN A 107 8.87 -8.17 21.96
C GLN A 107 9.10 -6.75 21.48
N THR A 108 8.26 -6.25 20.57
CA THR A 108 8.35 -4.87 20.08
C THR A 108 7.05 -4.11 20.25
N LYS A 109 7.19 -2.78 20.37
CA LYS A 109 6.10 -1.82 20.40
C LYS A 109 6.36 -0.77 19.32
N ASN A 110 5.48 -0.71 18.34
CA ASN A 110 5.50 0.25 17.26
C ASN A 110 4.35 1.23 17.42
N THR A 111 4.64 2.54 17.40
CA THR A 111 3.61 3.58 17.50
C THR A 111 3.34 4.19 16.14
N PHE A 112 2.08 4.16 15.73
CA PHE A 112 1.56 4.84 14.55
C PHE A 112 0.57 5.93 14.93
N LYS A 113 0.18 6.75 13.96
CA LYS A 113 -0.87 7.76 14.07
C LYS A 113 -2.02 7.45 13.12
N ALA A 114 -3.18 7.09 13.65
CA ALA A 114 -4.41 6.97 12.89
C ALA A 114 -4.95 8.36 12.51
N ILE A 115 -5.20 8.55 11.23
CA ILE A 115 -5.72 9.78 10.64
C ILE A 115 -6.98 9.52 9.83
N THR A 116 -7.85 10.51 9.72
CA THR A 116 -9.08 10.41 8.95
C THR A 116 -8.77 10.23 7.46
N PRO A 117 -9.37 9.22 6.79
CA PRO A 117 -9.27 9.09 5.34
C PRO A 117 -9.85 10.31 4.63
N PRO A 118 -9.22 10.80 3.55
CA PRO A 118 -9.78 11.86 2.74
C PRO A 118 -10.96 11.37 1.89
N THR A 119 -11.82 12.30 1.51
CA THR A 119 -12.95 12.11 0.61
C THR A 119 -12.51 12.26 -0.86
N VAL A 120 -11.70 11.33 -1.37
CA VAL A 120 -11.22 11.37 -2.77
C VAL A 120 -11.93 10.36 -3.63
N ILE A 121 -12.33 10.77 -4.84
CA ILE A 121 -12.87 9.91 -5.90
C ILE A 121 -12.17 10.19 -7.22
N VAL A 122 -12.29 9.24 -8.13
CA VAL A 122 -11.81 9.35 -9.52
C VAL A 122 -13.01 9.68 -10.40
N LYS A 123 -12.83 10.61 -11.34
CA LYS A 123 -13.83 10.97 -12.34
C LYS A 123 -13.23 10.92 -13.74
N LEU A 124 -13.85 10.16 -14.64
CA LEU A 124 -13.53 10.18 -16.07
C LEU A 124 -13.78 11.59 -16.62
N LYS A 125 -12.84 12.12 -17.42
CA LYS A 125 -13.03 13.39 -18.11
C LYS A 125 -13.93 13.15 -19.33
N SER A 126 -14.99 13.92 -19.45
CA SER A 126 -15.99 13.80 -20.52
C SER A 126 -15.54 14.36 -21.87
N ASP A 127 -14.32 14.87 -22.03
CA ASP A 127 -14.04 15.84 -23.10
C ASP A 127 -12.99 15.36 -24.11
N HIS A 128 -12.65 14.06 -24.15
CA HIS A 128 -11.76 13.48 -25.17
C HIS A 128 -12.48 12.42 -26.02
N TYR A 129 -13.80 12.54 -26.16
CA TYR A 129 -14.64 11.65 -26.99
C TYR A 129 -14.37 11.73 -28.50
N THR A 130 -13.47 12.59 -28.97
CA THR A 130 -13.39 12.89 -30.40
C THR A 130 -12.37 12.08 -31.18
N GLU A 131 -11.41 11.38 -30.56
CA GLU A 131 -10.54 10.41 -31.26
C GLU A 131 -10.10 9.31 -30.27
N ASP A 132 -10.73 8.11 -30.35
CA ASP A 132 -10.77 6.99 -29.39
C ASP A 132 -9.44 6.35 -28.95
N THR A 133 -8.46 7.14 -28.53
CA THR A 133 -7.10 6.66 -28.28
C THR A 133 -6.61 6.89 -26.86
N ILE A 134 -7.25 7.80 -26.09
CA ILE A 134 -6.83 8.13 -24.73
C ILE A 134 -8.05 8.21 -23.80
N ILE A 135 -8.00 7.45 -22.70
CA ILE A 135 -8.93 7.59 -21.58
C ILE A 135 -8.27 8.43 -20.50
N SER A 136 -8.85 9.60 -20.19
CA SER A 136 -8.34 10.49 -19.14
C SER A 136 -9.29 10.58 -17.96
N PHE A 137 -8.73 10.72 -16.75
CA PHE A 137 -9.51 10.92 -15.52
C PHE A 137 -8.89 11.97 -14.60
N THR A 138 -9.60 12.33 -13.54
CA THR A 138 -9.17 13.31 -12.53
C THR A 138 -9.50 12.83 -11.13
N LEU A 139 -8.79 13.37 -10.14
CA LEU A 139 -9.12 13.21 -8.73
C LEU A 139 -9.97 14.39 -8.26
N SER A 140 -11.11 14.09 -7.66
CA SER A 140 -12.04 15.08 -7.11
C SER A 140 -12.41 14.75 -5.68
N ASP A 141 -12.82 15.77 -4.95
CA ASP A 141 -13.45 15.57 -3.64
C ASP A 141 -14.86 15.01 -3.83
N SER A 142 -15.20 13.94 -3.09
CA SER A 142 -16.47 13.24 -3.29
C SER A 142 -17.70 14.03 -2.82
N LEU A 143 -17.53 14.93 -1.86
CA LEU A 143 -18.61 15.72 -1.29
C LEU A 143 -18.90 16.97 -2.11
N THR A 144 -17.85 17.62 -2.60
CA THR A 144 -17.94 18.92 -3.28
C THR A 144 -17.80 18.83 -4.79
N SER A 145 -17.39 17.68 -5.32
CA SER A 145 -17.05 17.48 -6.73
C SER A 145 -15.95 18.40 -7.28
N LYS A 146 -15.27 19.16 -6.41
CA LYS A 146 -14.19 20.06 -6.78
C LYS A 146 -12.88 19.29 -6.96
N PRO A 147 -11.93 19.82 -7.76
CA PRO A 147 -10.59 19.24 -7.86
C PRO A 147 -9.94 19.10 -6.49
N ILE A 148 -9.32 17.95 -6.24
CA ILE A 148 -8.65 17.72 -4.96
C ILE A 148 -7.26 18.34 -4.91
N SER A 149 -6.75 18.58 -3.70
CA SER A 149 -5.39 19.04 -3.44
C SER A 149 -4.33 18.19 -4.16
N LYS A 150 -3.26 18.84 -4.64
CA LYS A 150 -2.05 18.20 -5.21
C LYS A 150 -1.34 17.22 -4.26
N ARG A 151 -1.77 17.17 -2.99
CA ARG A 151 -1.38 16.14 -2.01
C ARG A 151 -1.71 14.73 -2.47
N TYR A 152 -2.77 14.52 -3.24
CA TYR A 152 -3.19 13.19 -3.68
C TYR A 152 -2.84 12.95 -5.14
N LYS A 153 -2.25 11.79 -5.42
CA LYS A 153 -1.83 11.38 -6.77
C LYS A 153 -2.20 9.92 -7.02
N ILE A 154 -2.13 9.49 -8.27
CA ILE A 154 -2.19 8.06 -8.58
C ILE A 154 -0.97 7.40 -7.98
N GLY A 155 -1.22 6.39 -7.16
CA GLY A 155 -0.26 5.85 -6.23
C GLY A 155 0.61 4.78 -6.82
N ARG A 156 0.02 3.92 -7.64
CA ARG A 156 0.65 2.72 -8.17
C ARG A 156 0.56 2.68 -9.68
N PHE A 157 1.43 1.84 -10.24
CA PHE A 157 1.15 1.30 -11.55
C PHE A 157 -0.11 0.43 -11.49
N PHE A 158 -0.88 0.42 -12.57
CA PHE A 158 -2.07 -0.40 -12.70
C PHE A 158 -2.18 -0.89 -14.14
N GLU A 159 -2.76 -2.07 -14.33
CA GLU A 159 -2.90 -2.69 -15.64
C GLU A 159 -4.38 -2.75 -16.02
N PRO A 160 -4.82 -1.99 -17.03
CA PRO A 160 -6.19 -2.08 -17.50
C PRO A 160 -6.45 -3.40 -18.22
N GLU A 161 -7.57 -4.02 -17.88
CA GLU A 161 -8.12 -5.22 -18.51
C GLU A 161 -9.02 -4.81 -19.69
N ILE A 162 -8.96 -5.59 -20.77
CA ILE A 162 -9.83 -5.44 -21.93
C ILE A 162 -10.81 -6.60 -21.96
N LEU A 163 -12.10 -6.27 -21.98
CA LEU A 163 -13.19 -7.23 -22.00
C LEU A 163 -13.97 -7.11 -23.32
N ASP A 164 -14.38 -8.25 -23.88
CA ASP A 164 -15.28 -8.29 -25.03
C ASP A 164 -16.72 -7.88 -24.65
N ASN A 165 -17.62 -7.91 -25.63
CA ASN A 165 -19.05 -7.60 -25.44
C ASN A 165 -19.77 -8.53 -24.46
N ASN A 166 -19.27 -9.75 -24.26
CA ASN A 166 -19.81 -10.73 -23.32
C ASN A 166 -19.19 -10.60 -21.92
N GLY A 167 -18.19 -9.72 -21.75
CA GLY A 167 -17.45 -9.53 -20.51
C GLY A 167 -16.28 -10.50 -20.32
N ASN A 168 -15.87 -11.23 -21.36
CA ASN A 168 -14.70 -12.10 -21.28
C ASN A 168 -13.41 -11.28 -21.42
N LEU A 169 -12.42 -11.59 -20.59
CA LEU A 169 -11.09 -11.01 -20.69
C LEU A 169 -10.41 -11.45 -22.00
N ILE A 170 -10.08 -10.50 -22.86
CA ILE A 170 -9.40 -10.74 -24.14
C ILE A 170 -7.97 -10.19 -24.16
N GLY A 171 -7.59 -9.42 -23.15
CA GLY A 171 -6.21 -9.01 -22.96
C GLY A 171 -6.04 -7.90 -21.94
N HIS A 172 -4.82 -7.37 -21.89
CA HIS A 172 -4.43 -6.29 -21.00
C HIS A 172 -3.76 -5.18 -21.80
N LEU A 173 -4.03 -3.93 -21.41
CA LEU A 173 -3.23 -2.79 -21.85
C LEU A 173 -1.89 -2.78 -21.13
N LYS A 174 -0.92 -2.04 -21.67
CA LYS A 174 0.35 -1.82 -21.00
C LYS A 174 0.15 -1.27 -19.59
N MET A 175 1.02 -1.67 -18.67
CA MET A 175 1.06 -1.13 -17.32
C MET A 175 1.12 0.42 -17.33
N CYS A 176 0.10 1.05 -16.76
CA CYS A 176 -0.13 2.50 -16.77
C CYS A 176 0.30 3.14 -15.46
N SER A 177 0.63 4.43 -15.50
CA SER A 177 0.74 5.29 -14.33
C SER A 177 0.17 6.67 -14.62
N GLY A 178 -0.29 7.37 -13.58
CA GLY A 178 -0.91 8.68 -13.77
C GLY A 178 -2.38 8.58 -14.18
N THR A 179 -2.87 9.59 -14.89
CA THR A 179 -4.31 9.83 -15.10
C THR A 179 -4.80 9.64 -16.53
N GLU A 180 -3.97 9.02 -17.36
CA GLU A 180 -4.23 8.82 -18.79
C GLU A 180 -3.87 7.38 -19.15
N ILE A 181 -4.71 6.76 -19.98
CA ILE A 181 -4.54 5.41 -20.50
C ILE A 181 -4.56 5.51 -22.02
N SER A 182 -3.45 5.17 -22.66
CA SER A 182 -3.33 5.11 -24.12
C SER A 182 -3.81 3.74 -24.61
N LEU A 183 -4.74 3.75 -25.58
CA LEU A 183 -5.24 2.54 -26.26
C LEU A 183 -4.34 2.11 -27.41
N ASN A 184 -3.39 2.97 -27.82
CA ASN A 184 -2.44 2.68 -28.89
C ASN A 184 -1.11 2.12 -28.36
N ASP A 185 -0.96 2.03 -27.04
CA ASP A 185 0.27 1.48 -26.46
C ASP A 185 0.32 -0.03 -26.70
N PRO A 186 1.49 -0.57 -27.09
CA PRO A 186 1.62 -1.98 -27.43
C PRO A 186 1.23 -2.86 -26.24
N PHE A 187 0.39 -3.86 -26.52
CA PHE A 187 -0.16 -4.80 -25.55
C PHE A 187 0.93 -5.67 -24.91
N HIS A 188 0.68 -6.16 -23.71
CA HIS A 188 1.58 -7.12 -23.05
C HIS A 188 1.52 -8.52 -23.68
N ASN A 189 0.55 -8.79 -24.55
CA ASN A 189 0.47 -10.00 -25.36
C ASN A 189 0.80 -9.65 -26.82
N ASP A 190 1.63 -10.46 -27.49
CA ASP A 190 2.14 -10.27 -28.87
C ASP A 190 1.07 -10.18 -29.98
N ASN A 191 -0.22 -10.14 -29.62
CA ASN A 191 -1.33 -10.00 -30.55
C ASN A 191 -1.89 -8.58 -30.46
N GLU A 192 -1.88 -7.85 -31.59
CA GLU A 192 -2.61 -6.59 -31.70
C GLU A 192 -4.10 -6.84 -31.47
N ILE A 193 -4.65 -6.31 -30.37
CA ILE A 193 -6.09 -6.33 -30.11
C ILE A 193 -6.72 -5.19 -30.90
N LYS A 194 -7.55 -5.52 -31.88
CA LYS A 194 -8.42 -4.54 -32.53
C LYS A 194 -9.60 -4.26 -31.63
N PHE A 195 -9.71 -3.02 -31.15
CA PHE A 195 -10.86 -2.60 -30.35
C PHE A 195 -12.12 -2.56 -31.22
N GLU A 196 -13.17 -3.23 -30.75
CA GLU A 196 -14.49 -3.15 -31.35
C GLU A 196 -15.43 -2.32 -30.48
N LYS A 197 -16.42 -1.70 -31.12
CA LYS A 197 -17.49 -1.01 -30.41
C LYS A 197 -18.19 -1.95 -29.42
N GLY A 198 -18.37 -1.47 -28.20
CA GLY A 198 -18.99 -2.21 -27.11
C GLY A 198 -18.01 -2.93 -26.18
N TYR A 199 -16.75 -3.10 -26.61
CA TYR A 199 -15.69 -3.60 -25.73
C TYR A 199 -15.55 -2.71 -24.50
N LYS A 200 -15.06 -3.29 -23.40
CA LYS A 200 -14.93 -2.60 -22.13
C LYS A 200 -13.48 -2.59 -21.67
N ILE A 201 -13.08 -1.49 -21.06
CA ILE A 201 -11.79 -1.34 -20.40
C ILE A 201 -12.06 -1.22 -18.92
N LYS A 202 -11.58 -2.22 -18.18
CA LYS A 202 -11.75 -2.34 -16.73
C LYS A 202 -10.43 -2.03 -16.05
N PHE A 203 -10.45 -1.21 -15.01
CA PHE A 203 -9.24 -0.90 -14.26
C PHE A 203 -9.56 -0.49 -12.82
N VAL A 204 -8.63 -0.78 -11.92
CA VAL A 204 -8.66 -0.36 -10.52
C VAL A 204 -7.41 0.48 -10.27
N ILE A 205 -7.58 1.67 -9.68
CA ILE A 205 -6.46 2.50 -9.29
C ILE A 205 -6.37 2.64 -7.78
N THR A 206 -5.20 3.02 -7.31
CA THR A 206 -5.01 3.42 -5.91
C THR A 206 -4.54 4.85 -5.87
N ILE A 207 -4.99 5.60 -4.86
CA ILE A 207 -4.62 6.99 -4.68
C ILE A 207 -3.59 7.06 -3.55
N ARG A 208 -2.42 7.65 -3.81
CA ARG A 208 -1.39 7.87 -2.80
C ARG A 208 -1.52 9.25 -2.20
N ASP A 209 -1.50 9.29 -0.87
CA ASP A 209 -1.28 10.52 -0.11
C ASP A 209 0.21 10.85 -0.06
N MET A 210 0.64 11.85 -0.83
CA MET A 210 2.04 12.28 -0.91
C MET A 210 2.59 12.88 0.39
N LYS A 211 1.77 13.05 1.43
CA LYS A 211 2.25 13.48 2.76
C LYS A 211 2.56 12.29 3.66
N THR A 212 1.82 11.19 3.52
CA THR A 212 1.85 10.07 4.48
C THR A 212 2.26 8.75 3.84
N ASP A 213 2.41 8.72 2.51
CA ASP A 213 2.68 7.54 1.69
C ASP A 213 1.62 6.43 1.79
N LEU A 214 0.49 6.72 2.43
CA LEU A 214 -0.61 5.77 2.52
C LEU A 214 -1.38 5.71 1.21
N LEU A 215 -1.81 4.50 0.86
CA LEU A 215 -2.65 4.21 -0.29
C LEU A 215 -4.12 4.17 0.12
N ILE A 216 -4.98 4.67 -0.77
CA ILE A 216 -6.43 4.63 -0.66
C ILE A 216 -6.92 3.78 -1.83
N PRO A 217 -7.52 2.61 -1.57
CA PRO A 217 -8.12 1.82 -2.63
C PRO A 217 -9.32 2.57 -3.22
N THR A 218 -9.49 2.48 -4.54
CA THR A 218 -10.67 2.98 -5.23
C THR A 218 -11.53 1.82 -5.71
N GLU A 219 -12.76 2.13 -6.10
CA GLU A 219 -13.65 1.17 -6.72
C GLU A 219 -13.18 0.81 -8.13
N GLU A 220 -13.77 -0.25 -8.69
CA GLU A 220 -13.52 -0.66 -10.07
C GLU A 220 -14.17 0.31 -11.06
N PHE A 221 -13.43 0.64 -12.12
CA PHE A 221 -13.93 1.45 -13.23
C PHE A 221 -14.09 0.60 -14.47
N VAL A 222 -15.21 0.77 -15.15
CA VAL A 222 -15.50 0.12 -16.43
C VAL A 222 -15.87 1.19 -17.45
N TYR A 223 -15.04 1.33 -18.48
CA TYR A 223 -15.25 2.23 -19.61
C TYR A 223 -15.70 1.43 -20.82
N SER A 224 -16.76 1.87 -21.52
CA SER A 224 -17.21 1.23 -22.76
C SER A 224 -16.72 2.00 -23.98
N ILE A 225 -16.07 1.29 -24.90
CA ILE A 225 -15.64 1.80 -26.20
C ILE A 225 -16.88 2.02 -27.07
N ARG A 226 -16.98 3.20 -27.67
CA ARG A 226 -18.20 3.67 -28.36
C ARG A 226 -18.16 3.48 -29.86
#